data_AF-A0A8T0D6T4-F1
#
_entry.id   AF-A0A8T0D6T4-F1
#
_cell.length_a   1.000
_cell.length_b   1.000
_cell.length_c   1.000
_cell.angle_alpha   90.00
_cell.angle_beta   90.00
_cell.angle_gamma   90.00
#
_symmetry.space_group_name_H-M   'P 1'
#
loop_
_entity.id
_entity.type
_entity.pdbx_description
1 polymer ?
#
loop_
_entity_poly.entity_id
_entity_poly.type
_entity_poly.pdbx_seq_one_letter_code
_entity_poly.pdbx_strand_id
1 'polypeptide(L)'
;MGSVPEDVAELTCKAEKCLKTSFLKRTPDYDGAVECYTKAALLCRNAKRLDASVELYQKVAELHFKLGSYFYCAKNYETAALIYKDLQQYEQMANLITKAGDLLRKAGSPDSAAYVYERAAK
;
A
#
# COMPACT_ATOMS: atom_id res chain seq x y z
N MET A 1 -21.68 -1.52 14.39
CA MET A 1 -21.01 -0.63 13.43
C MET A 1 -19.70 -0.21 14.05
N GLY A 2 -18.58 -0.86 13.70
CA GLY A 2 -17.29 -0.44 14.22
C GLY A 2 -16.96 0.93 13.64
N SER A 3 -16.91 1.98 14.46
CA SER A 3 -16.48 3.32 14.06
C SER A 3 -15.04 3.21 13.54
N VAL A 4 -14.74 3.70 12.34
CA VAL A 4 -13.34 3.86 11.89
C VAL A 4 -12.60 4.63 12.99
N PRO A 5 -11.38 4.23 13.41
CA PRO A 5 -10.70 4.96 14.47
C PRO A 5 -10.57 6.42 14.00
N GLU A 6 -10.95 7.37 14.83
CA GLU A 6 -10.95 8.80 14.46
C GLU A 6 -9.58 9.21 13.91
N ASP A 7 -8.52 8.62 14.46
CA ASP A 7 -7.13 8.74 14.01
C ASP A 7 -6.91 8.35 12.53
N VAL A 8 -7.58 7.30 12.04
CA VAL A 8 -7.47 6.84 10.64
C VAL A 8 -8.12 7.84 9.69
N ALA A 9 -9.29 8.35 10.05
CA ALA A 9 -9.97 9.38 9.26
C ALA A 9 -9.15 10.68 9.23
N GLU A 10 -8.53 11.05 10.36
CA GLU A 10 -7.64 12.21 10.42
C GLU A 10 -6.39 12.03 9.54
N LEU A 11 -5.73 10.87 9.62
CA LEU A 11 -4.54 10.56 8.84
C LEU A 11 -4.83 10.51 7.33
N THR A 12 -5.95 9.91 6.93
CA THR A 12 -6.36 9.88 5.52
C THR A 12 -6.68 11.29 4.99
N CYS A 13 -7.34 12.13 5.77
CA CYS A 13 -7.58 13.53 5.44
C CYS A 13 -6.26 14.33 5.33
N LYS A 14 -5.31 14.11 6.24
CA LYS A 14 -3.96 14.69 6.16
C LYS A 14 -3.23 14.26 4.88
N ALA A 15 -3.29 12.98 4.52
CA ALA A 15 -2.69 12.46 3.30
C ALA A 15 -3.31 13.11 2.04
N GLU A 16 -4.64 13.24 1.99
CA GLU A 16 -5.32 13.91 0.86
C GLU A 16 -4.94 15.38 0.75
N LYS A 17 -4.75 16.08 1.88
CA LYS A 17 -4.27 17.47 1.90
C LYS A 17 -2.84 17.58 1.36
N CYS A 18 -1.97 16.62 1.69
CA CYS A 18 -0.61 16.54 1.13
C CYS A 18 -0.63 16.37 -0.41
N LEU A 19 -1.58 15.59 -0.93
CA LEU A 19 -1.75 15.37 -2.38
C LEU A 19 -2.42 16.54 -3.12
N LYS A 20 -3.39 17.23 -2.49
CA LYS A 20 -4.23 18.25 -3.15
C LYS A 20 -3.52 19.57 -3.47
N THR A 21 -2.23 19.73 -3.17
CA THR A 21 -1.46 20.97 -3.35
C THR A 21 -2.13 22.17 -2.70
N SER A 22 -1.68 22.53 -1.48
CA SER A 22 -2.11 23.79 -0.87
C SER A 22 -1.71 24.97 -1.76
N PHE A 23 -2.50 26.05 -1.77
CA PHE A 23 -2.41 27.23 -2.66
C PHE A 23 -1.00 27.85 -2.83
N LEU A 24 -0.03 27.52 -1.97
CA LEU A 24 1.35 28.00 -2.01
C LEU A 24 2.41 26.95 -2.42
N LYS A 25 2.10 25.64 -2.53
CA LYS A 25 3.07 24.58 -2.85
C LYS A 25 2.86 24.12 -4.30
N ARG A 26 3.84 24.38 -5.17
CA ARG A 26 3.82 24.04 -6.61
C ARG A 26 3.89 22.54 -6.92
N THR A 27 4.22 21.68 -5.94
CA THR A 27 4.34 20.24 -6.12
C THR A 27 3.61 19.47 -5.00
N PRO A 28 2.85 18.41 -5.32
CA PRO A 28 2.22 17.55 -4.32
C PRO A 28 3.26 16.89 -3.41
N ASP A 29 2.94 16.79 -2.12
CA ASP A 29 3.81 16.16 -1.12
C ASP A 29 3.48 14.66 -1.03
N TYR A 30 4.07 13.88 -1.94
CA TYR A 30 3.81 12.45 -2.03
C TYR A 30 4.38 11.68 -0.83
N ASP A 31 5.56 12.06 -0.34
CA ASP A 31 6.20 11.40 0.82
C ASP A 31 5.35 11.58 2.09
N GLY A 32 4.87 12.80 2.35
CA GLY A 32 3.96 13.06 3.47
C GLY A 32 2.64 12.30 3.35
N ALA A 33 2.10 12.15 2.13
CA ALA A 33 0.89 11.38 1.88
C ALA A 33 1.10 9.87 2.12
N VAL A 34 2.22 9.32 1.63
CA VAL A 34 2.62 7.93 1.82
C VAL A 34 2.75 7.61 3.31
N GLU A 35 3.43 8.46 4.08
CA GLU A 35 3.62 8.26 5.51
C GLU A 35 2.27 8.24 6.26
N CYS A 36 1.38 9.19 5.96
CA CYS A 36 0.07 9.28 6.59
C CYS A 36 -0.81 8.07 6.26
N TYR A 37 -0.87 7.66 4.99
CA TYR A 37 -1.64 6.48 4.59
C TYR A 37 -1.06 5.18 5.16
N THR A 38 0.26 5.04 5.24
CA THR A 38 0.90 3.85 5.82
C THR A 38 0.57 3.73 7.31
N LYS A 39 0.63 4.84 8.07
CA LYS A 39 0.20 4.88 9.47
C LYS A 39 -1.27 4.51 9.62
N ALA A 40 -2.14 5.05 8.78
CA ALA A 40 -3.56 4.73 8.76
C ALA A 40 -3.80 3.22 8.49
N ALA A 41 -3.05 2.64 7.55
CA ALA A 41 -3.15 1.23 7.21
C ALA A 41 -2.74 0.33 8.39
N LEU A 42 -1.67 0.69 9.11
CA LEU A 42 -1.23 0.00 10.32
C LEU A 42 -2.28 0.06 11.44
N LEU A 43 -2.89 1.23 11.67
CA LEU A 43 -3.96 1.37 12.64
C LEU A 43 -5.18 0.52 12.28
N CYS A 44 -5.58 0.49 11.00
CA CYS A 44 -6.65 -0.40 10.54
C CYS A 44 -6.31 -1.87 10.78
N ARG A 45 -5.07 -2.28 10.51
CA ARG A 45 -4.59 -3.65 10.75
C ARG A 45 -4.69 -4.02 12.24
N ASN A 46 -4.21 -3.13 13.12
CA ASN A 46 -4.26 -3.32 14.57
C ASN A 46 -5.71 -3.36 15.09
N ALA A 47 -6.60 -2.58 14.47
CA ALA A 47 -8.03 -2.59 14.77
C ALA A 47 -8.79 -3.79 14.14
N LYS A 48 -8.08 -4.80 13.61
CA LYS A 48 -8.63 -5.99 12.92
C LYS A 48 -9.51 -5.67 11.71
N ARG A 49 -9.35 -4.48 11.12
CA ARG A 49 -9.99 -4.09 9.86
C ARG A 49 -9.03 -4.30 8.71
N LEU A 50 -8.91 -5.56 8.35
CA LEU A 50 -7.98 -6.02 7.32
C LEU A 50 -8.37 -5.48 5.93
N ASP A 51 -9.65 -5.47 5.56
CA ASP A 51 -10.10 -4.95 4.25
C ASP A 51 -9.68 -3.48 4.06
N ALA A 52 -10.01 -2.61 5.04
CA ALA A 52 -9.65 -1.19 4.99
C ALA A 52 -8.12 -0.98 5.03
N SER A 53 -7.39 -1.85 5.73
CA SER A 53 -5.92 -1.81 5.75
C SER A 53 -5.35 -2.09 4.36
N VAL A 54 -5.89 -3.10 3.67
CA VAL A 54 -5.47 -3.45 2.30
C VAL A 54 -5.71 -2.32 1.33
N GLU A 55 -6.90 -1.70 1.35
CA GLU A 55 -7.21 -0.55 0.49
C GLU A 55 -6.21 0.60 0.67
N LEU A 56 -5.81 0.87 1.92
CA LEU A 56 -4.83 1.91 2.23
C LEU A 56 -3.43 1.54 1.72
N TYR A 57 -2.98 0.30 1.90
CA TYR A 57 -1.70 -0.17 1.35
C TYR A 57 -1.67 -0.14 -0.18
N GLN A 58 -2.78 -0.47 -0.85
CA GLN A 58 -2.89 -0.34 -2.30
C GLN A 58 -2.77 1.13 -2.75
N LYS A 59 -3.42 2.06 -2.05
CA LYS A 59 -3.24 3.51 -2.30
C LYS A 59 -1.79 3.94 -2.15
N VAL A 60 -1.10 3.49 -1.10
CA VAL A 60 0.34 3.78 -0.91
C VAL A 60 1.17 3.22 -2.06
N ALA A 61 0.89 1.98 -2.49
CA ALA A 61 1.56 1.37 -3.63
C ALA A 61 1.36 2.19 -4.92
N GLU A 62 0.14 2.66 -5.19
CA GLU A 62 -0.17 3.51 -6.34
C GLU A 62 0.57 4.85 -6.31
N LEU A 63 0.73 5.46 -5.12
CA LEU A 63 1.53 6.69 -4.97
C LEU A 63 2.99 6.44 -5.32
N HIS A 64 3.59 5.35 -4.80
CA HIS A 64 4.95 4.97 -5.17
C HIS A 64 5.09 4.65 -6.66
N PHE A 65 4.08 4.03 -7.27
CA PHE A 65 4.06 3.79 -8.71
C PHE A 65 4.11 5.10 -9.50
N LYS A 66 3.30 6.10 -9.11
CA LYS A 66 3.29 7.43 -9.73
C LYS A 66 4.62 8.17 -9.56
N LEU A 67 5.33 7.93 -8.47
CA LEU A 67 6.69 8.42 -8.22
C LEU A 67 7.79 7.66 -8.99
N GLY A 68 7.45 6.60 -9.73
CA GLY A 68 8.44 5.74 -10.40
C GLY A 68 9.20 4.80 -9.45
N SER A 69 8.80 4.73 -8.19
CA SER A 69 9.40 3.89 -7.15
C SER A 69 8.85 2.46 -7.16
N TYR A 70 9.20 1.69 -8.19
CA TYR A 70 8.65 0.33 -8.39
C TYR A 70 8.98 -0.65 -7.26
N PHE A 71 10.15 -0.54 -6.64
CA PHE A 71 10.54 -1.38 -5.51
C PHE A 71 9.61 -1.18 -4.29
N TYR A 72 9.38 0.08 -3.91
CA TYR A 72 8.48 0.41 -2.80
C TYR A 72 7.01 0.10 -3.14
N CYS A 73 6.61 0.28 -4.39
CA CYS A 73 5.29 -0.12 -4.86
C CYS A 73 5.07 -1.64 -4.66
N ALA A 74 6.02 -2.47 -5.10
CA ALA A 74 5.96 -3.92 -4.95
C ALA A 74 5.94 -4.35 -3.47
N LYS A 75 6.75 -3.74 -2.60
CA LYS A 75 6.75 -3.97 -1.15
C LYS A 75 5.38 -3.73 -0.51
N ASN A 76 4.69 -2.66 -0.91
CA ASN A 76 3.36 -2.34 -0.39
C ASN A 76 2.30 -3.33 -0.91
N TYR A 77 2.38 -3.75 -2.18
CA TYR A 77 1.52 -4.83 -2.69
C TYR A 77 1.77 -6.18 -2.02
N GLU A 78 3.03 -6.53 -1.72
CA GLU A 78 3.36 -7.72 -0.93
C GLU A 78 2.71 -7.66 0.46
N THR A 79 2.79 -6.51 1.12
CA THR A 79 2.16 -6.29 2.44
C THR A 79 0.64 -6.46 2.38
N ALA A 80 -0.01 -5.87 1.38
CA ALA A 80 -1.44 -6.04 1.14
C ALA A 80 -1.81 -7.50 0.83
N ALA A 81 -0.98 -8.21 0.05
CA ALA A 81 -1.20 -9.62 -0.29
C ALA A 81 -1.14 -10.52 0.95
N LEU A 82 -0.23 -10.25 1.89
CA LEU A 82 -0.17 -10.99 3.17
C LEU A 82 -1.45 -10.80 4.00
N ILE A 83 -2.04 -9.60 3.97
CA ILE A 83 -3.31 -9.35 4.66
C ILE A 83 -4.46 -10.09 3.95
N TYR A 84 -4.46 -10.17 2.62
CA TYR A 84 -5.42 -11.02 1.88
C TYR A 84 -5.25 -12.50 2.21
N LYS A 85 -4.02 -12.97 2.45
CA LYS A 85 -3.78 -14.34 2.96
C LYS A 85 -4.44 -14.55 4.32
N ASP A 86 -4.30 -13.59 5.23
CA ASP A 86 -4.96 -13.63 6.55
C ASP A 86 -6.50 -13.63 6.43
N LEU A 87 -7.04 -12.95 5.40
CA LEU A 87 -8.45 -12.94 5.04
C LEU A 87 -8.92 -14.17 4.23
N GLN A 88 -8.03 -15.12 3.93
CA GLN A 88 -8.29 -16.27 3.05
C GLN A 88 -8.76 -15.89 1.63
N GLN A 89 -8.45 -14.69 1.17
CA GLN A 89 -8.74 -14.18 -0.17
C GLN A 89 -7.56 -14.44 -1.11
N TYR A 90 -7.37 -15.71 -1.46
CA TYR A 90 -6.19 -16.17 -2.20
C TYR A 90 -6.10 -15.64 -3.65
N GLU A 91 -7.24 -15.38 -4.30
CA GLU A 91 -7.27 -14.84 -5.66
C GLU A 91 -6.72 -13.40 -5.69
N GLN A 92 -7.13 -12.59 -4.72
CA GLN A 92 -6.75 -11.19 -4.56
C GLN A 92 -5.29 -11.09 -4.13
N MET A 93 -4.85 -11.98 -3.23
CA MET A 93 -3.44 -12.18 -2.91
C MET A 93 -2.61 -12.47 -4.16
N ALA A 94 -2.98 -13.47 -4.97
CA ALA A 94 -2.25 -13.86 -6.16
C ALA A 94 -2.16 -12.72 -7.19
N ASN A 95 -3.25 -11.96 -7.35
CA ASN A 95 -3.28 -10.79 -8.21
C ASN A 95 -2.29 -9.70 -7.77
N LEU A 96 -2.22 -9.42 -6.45
CA LEU A 96 -1.27 -8.43 -5.92
C LEU A 96 0.18 -8.90 -6.01
N ILE A 97 0.45 -10.17 -5.72
CA ILE A 97 1.78 -10.77 -5.84
C ILE A 97 2.27 -10.74 -7.30
N THR A 98 1.38 -11.04 -8.25
CA THR A 98 1.70 -10.95 -9.67
C THR A 98 2.10 -9.52 -10.06
N LYS A 99 1.32 -8.52 -9.64
CA LYS A 99 1.65 -7.11 -9.86
C LYS A 99 2.99 -6.74 -9.23
N ALA A 100 3.25 -7.18 -8.00
CA ALA A 100 4.51 -6.90 -7.29
C ALA A 100 5.72 -7.49 -8.02
N GLY A 101 5.63 -8.75 -8.45
CA GLY A 101 6.71 -9.41 -9.21
C GLY A 101 6.98 -8.77 -10.56
N ASP A 102 5.93 -8.39 -11.30
CA ASP A 102 6.09 -7.65 -12.56
C ASP A 102 6.76 -6.29 -12.37
N LEU A 103 6.43 -5.58 -11.30
CA LEU A 103 7.07 -4.31 -10.95
C LEU A 103 8.54 -4.48 -10.57
N LEU A 104 8.88 -5.49 -9.78
CA LEU A 104 10.27 -5.78 -9.41
C LEU A 104 11.11 -6.17 -10.63
N ARG A 105 10.54 -6.94 -11.56
CA ARG A 105 11.19 -7.24 -12.84
C ARG A 105 11.43 -5.97 -13.67
N LYS A 106 10.44 -5.06 -13.74
CA LYS A 106 10.60 -3.75 -14.39
C LYS A 106 11.62 -2.85 -13.68
N ALA A 107 11.78 -3.01 -12.37
CA ALA A 107 12.80 -2.32 -11.57
C ALA A 107 14.22 -2.87 -11.77
N GLY A 108 14.40 -3.92 -12.59
CA GLY A 108 15.69 -4.58 -12.79
C GLY A 108 16.10 -5.50 -11.65
N SER A 109 15.15 -5.95 -10.82
CA SER A 109 15.39 -6.84 -9.67
C SER A 109 14.61 -8.16 -9.81
N PRO A 110 14.94 -9.02 -10.79
CA PRO A 110 14.26 -10.29 -11.02
C PRO A 110 14.39 -11.26 -9.83
N ASP A 111 15.53 -11.26 -9.12
CA ASP A 111 15.72 -12.10 -7.93
C ASP A 111 14.72 -11.75 -6.81
N SER A 112 14.44 -10.45 -6.64
CA SER A 112 13.41 -9.99 -5.69
C SER A 112 12.01 -10.42 -6.14
N ALA A 113 11.73 -10.43 -7.45
CA ALA A 113 10.46 -10.92 -7.97
C ALA A 113 10.29 -12.42 -7.66
N ALA A 114 11.31 -13.24 -7.92
CA ALA A 114 11.30 -14.68 -7.63
C ALA A 114 11.07 -14.93 -6.13
N TYR A 115 11.73 -14.17 -5.26
CA TYR A 115 11.55 -14.26 -3.81
C TYR A 115 10.10 -13.95 -3.38
N VAL A 116 9.47 -12.92 -3.96
CA VAL A 116 8.08 -12.56 -3.67
C VAL A 116 7.11 -13.66 -4.11
N TYR A 117 7.32 -14.27 -5.28
CA TYR A 117 6.52 -15.41 -5.74
C TYR A 117 6.70 -16.63 -4.85
N GLU A 118 7.94 -16.96 -4.45
CA GLU A 118 8.21 -18.10 -3.57
C GLU A 118 7.55 -17.92 -2.20
N ARG A 119 7.63 -16.71 -1.62
CA ARG A 119 6.96 -16.41 -0.35
C ARG A 119 5.44 -16.50 -0.44
N ALA A 120 4.86 -16.13 -1.58
CA ALA A 120 3.43 -16.23 -1.80
C ALA A 120 2.96 -17.67 -1.98
N ALA A 121 3.83 -18.56 -2.47
CA ALA A 121 3.52 -19.98 -2.68
C ALA A 121 3.62 -20.82 -1.39
N LYS A 122 4.22 -20.28 -0.31
CA LYS A 122 4.26 -20.86 1.04
C LYS A 122 3.09 -20.33 1.87
#